data_AF-A0A534WW03-F1
#
_entry.id   AF-A0A534WW03-F1
#
_cell.length_a   1.000
_cell.length_b   1.000
_cell.length_c   1.000
_cell.angle_alpha   90.00
_cell.angle_beta   90.00
_cell.angle_gamma   90.00
#
_symmetry.space_group_name_H-M   'P 1'
#
loop_
_entity.id
_entity.type
_entity.pdbx_description
1 polymer ?
#
loop_
_entity_poly.entity_id
_entity_poly.type
_entity_poly.pdbx_seq_one_letter_code
_entity_poly.pdbx_strand_id
1 'polypeptide(L)' 'MPSSAPLAYPVVSARAALPLRPERHHPASITTMRVGHARRLVGSLPCCPYCGTAGPPMFMTQ' A
#
# COMPACT_ATOMS: atom_id res chain seq x y z
N MET A 1 -13.33 -4.23 -3.32
CA MET A 1 -12.81 -5.57 -3.66
C MET A 1 -11.88 -6.02 -2.53
N PRO A 2 -12.12 -7.20 -1.92
CA PRO A 2 -11.31 -7.67 -0.78
C PRO A 2 -9.86 -7.98 -1.19
N SER A 3 -8.91 -7.73 -0.27
CA SER A 3 -7.47 -7.98 -0.43
C SER A 3 -7.11 -9.44 -0.77
N SER A 4 -8.00 -10.38 -0.49
CA SER A 4 -7.80 -11.82 -0.63
C SER A 4 -8.54 -12.41 -1.84
N ALA A 5 -9.00 -11.58 -2.78
CA ALA A 5 -9.62 -12.07 -3.99
C ALA A 5 -8.63 -12.98 -4.74
N PRO A 6 -9.06 -14.16 -5.23
CA PRO A 6 -8.20 -15.03 -6.02
C PRO A 6 -7.63 -14.27 -7.22
N LEU A 7 -6.31 -14.30 -7.37
CA LEU A 7 -5.68 -13.77 -8.59
C LEU A 7 -6.14 -14.62 -9.78
N ALA A 8 -6.44 -13.96 -10.91
CA ALA A 8 -6.79 -14.64 -12.14
C ALA A 8 -5.55 -15.35 -12.71
N TYR A 9 -5.27 -16.56 -12.24
CA TYR A 9 -4.25 -17.41 -12.83
C TYR A 9 -4.77 -18.00 -14.14
N PRO A 10 -3.95 -18.08 -15.20
CA PRO A 10 -4.32 -18.79 -16.41
C PRO A 10 -4.49 -20.28 -16.11
N VAL A 11 -5.47 -20.90 -16.76
CA VAL A 11 -5.83 -22.32 -16.59
C VAL A 11 -4.66 -23.26 -16.94
N VAL A 12 -3.73 -22.82 -17.79
CA VAL A 12 -2.54 -23.60 -18.18
C VAL A 12 -1.38 -22.65 -18.46
N SER A 13 -0.30 -22.71 -17.67
CA SER A 13 1.01 -22.26 -18.16
C SER A 13 1.55 -23.37 -19.04
N ALA A 14 1.79 -23.14 -20.33
CA ALA A 14 2.34 -24.16 -21.22
C ALA A 14 3.60 -24.80 -20.59
N ARG A 15 3.78 -26.12 -20.79
CA ARG A 15 4.97 -26.82 -20.27
C ARG A 15 6.21 -26.14 -20.88
N ALA A 16 7.07 -25.55 -20.03
CA ALA A 16 8.22 -24.68 -20.35
C ALA A 16 7.95 -23.18 -20.62
N ALA A 17 6.73 -22.68 -20.40
CA ALA A 17 6.50 -21.24 -20.34
C ALA A 17 7.22 -20.62 -19.14
N LEU A 18 7.83 -19.45 -19.34
CA LEU A 18 8.35 -18.63 -18.25
C LEU A 18 7.22 -18.40 -17.23
N PRO A 19 7.49 -18.49 -15.91
CA PRO A 19 6.47 -18.22 -14.91
C PRO A 19 5.87 -16.84 -15.19
N LEU A 20 4.58 -16.78 -15.49
CA LEU A 20 3.83 -15.54 -15.45
C LEU A 20 3.98 -15.04 -14.01
N ARG A 21 4.66 -13.90 -13.85
CA ARG A 21 4.70 -13.17 -12.59
C ARG A 21 3.51 -12.22 -12.64
N PRO A 22 2.32 -12.62 -12.14
CA PRO A 22 1.24 -11.67 -11.93
C PRO A 22 1.81 -10.50 -11.12
N GLU A 23 1.40 -9.30 -11.50
CA GLU A 23 1.83 -8.08 -10.85
C GLU A 23 1.61 -8.20 -9.35
N ARG A 24 2.69 -8.16 -8.58
CA ARG A 24 2.65 -8.40 -7.13
C ARG A 24 2.05 -7.22 -6.36
N HIS A 25 1.86 -6.09 -7.04
CA HIS A 25 1.33 -4.88 -6.43
C HIS A 25 -0.18 -4.83 -6.58
N HIS A 26 -0.89 -5.16 -5.50
CA HIS A 26 -2.32 -4.90 -5.40
C HIS A 26 -2.54 -3.63 -4.57
N PRO A 27 -3.21 -2.58 -5.10
CA PRO A 27 -3.44 -1.35 -4.36
C PRO A 27 -4.30 -1.59 -3.11
N ALA A 28 -5.15 -2.63 -3.11
CA ALA A 28 -5.90 -3.06 -1.93
C ALA A 28 -5.18 -4.13 -1.07
N SER A 29 -3.86 -4.34 -1.23
CA SER A 29 -3.12 -5.23 -0.34
C SER A 29 -3.04 -4.66 1.09
N ILE A 30 -2.95 -5.54 2.10
CA ILE A 30 -2.84 -5.13 3.51
C ILE A 30 -1.65 -4.18 3.71
N THR A 31 -0.51 -4.43 3.08
CA THR A 31 0.68 -3.57 3.20
C THR A 31 0.41 -2.17 2.65
N THR A 32 -0.16 -2.05 1.45
CA THR A 32 -0.50 -0.74 0.85
C THR A 32 -1.50 0.02 1.73
N MET A 33 -2.53 -0.66 2.24
CA MET A 33 -3.51 -0.05 3.15
C MET A 33 -2.84 0.43 4.45
N ARG A 34 -1.97 -0.39 5.07
CA ARG A 34 -1.24 -0.03 6.30
C ARG A 34 -0.34 1.18 6.09
N VAL A 35 0.39 1.25 4.97
CA VAL A 35 1.22 2.42 4.62
C VAL A 35 0.36 3.68 4.47
N GLY A 36 -0.80 3.58 3.81
CA GLY A 36 -1.75 4.68 3.69
C GLY A 36 -2.25 5.18 5.06
N HIS A 37 -2.63 4.26 5.94
CA HIS A 37 -3.05 4.61 7.31
C HIS A 37 -1.91 5.24 8.12
N ALA A 38 -0.70 4.69 8.06
CA ALA A 38 0.45 5.24 8.77
C ALA A 38 0.76 6.68 8.35
N ARG A 39 0.72 6.98 7.04
CA ARG A 39 0.92 8.35 6.53
C ARG A 39 -0.14 9.32 7.04
N ARG A 40 -1.42 8.91 7.05
CA ARG A 40 -2.51 9.74 7.58
C ARG A 40 -2.37 9.99 9.07
N LEU A 41 -2.02 8.94 9.83
CA LEU A 41 -1.76 9.06 11.26
C LEU A 41 -0.63 10.06 11.51
N VAL A 42 0.55 9.84 10.91
CA VAL A 42 1.71 10.74 11.07
C VAL A 42 1.37 12.18 10.69
N GLY A 43 0.63 12.41 9.60
CA GLY A 43 0.21 13.75 9.20
C GLY A 43 -0.82 14.42 10.13
N SER A 44 -1.53 13.64 10.94
CA SER A 44 -2.50 14.17 11.92
C SER A 44 -1.90 14.49 13.29
N LEU A 45 -0.66 14.06 13.55
CA LEU A 45 0.01 14.36 14.81
C LEU A 45 0.50 15.82 14.82
N PRO A 46 0.38 16.54 15.95
CA PRO A 46 0.89 17.91 16.08
C PRO A 46 2.43 17.98 16.06
N CYS A 47 3.10 16.86 16.37
CA CYS A 47 4.54 16.74 16.44
C CYS A 47 5.00 15.34 16.04
N CYS A 48 6.25 15.23 15.57
CA CYS A 48 6.85 13.96 15.20
C CYS A 48 6.93 13.03 16.43
N PRO A 49 6.40 11.79 16.38
CA PRO A 49 6.39 10.89 17.53
C PRO A 49 7.78 10.35 17.90
N TYR A 50 8.79 10.53 17.04
CA TYR A 50 10.16 10.08 17.29
C TYR A 50 11.03 11.14 17.96
N CYS A 51 10.99 12.39 17.47
CA CYS A 51 11.87 13.47 17.93
C CYS A 51 11.13 14.65 18.58
N GLY A 52 9.79 14.64 18.63
CA GLY A 52 8.98 15.69 19.26
C GLY A 52 8.92 17.02 18.51
N THR A 53 9.63 17.15 17.38
CA THR A 53 9.63 18.38 16.58
C THR A 53 8.28 18.58 15.91
N ALA A 54 7.71 19.78 16.00
CA ALA A 54 6.55 20.16 15.18
C ALA A 54 6.93 20.00 13.69
N GLY A 55 6.11 19.28 12.92
CA GLY A 55 6.29 19.23 11.47
C GLY A 55 6.08 20.62 10.86
N PRO A 56 6.60 20.90 9.66
CA PRO A 56 6.19 22.11 8.95
C PRO A 56 4.66 22.11 8.86
N PRO A 57 3.99 23.28 8.98
CA PRO A 57 2.54 23.34 8.83
C PRO A 57 2.17 22.74 7.48
N MET A 58 1.58 21.54 7.48
CA MET A 58 1.01 20.96 6.29
C MET A 58 -0.25 21.78 6.01
N PHE A 59 -0.09 22.84 5.23
CA PHE A 59 -1.18 23.67 4.75
C PHE A 59 -2.21 22.75 4.11
N MET A 60 -3.39 22.68 4.72
CA MET A 60 -4.60 22.16 4.09
C MET A 60 -4.88 23.06 2.87
N THR A 61 -4.40 22.68 1.70
CA THR A 61 -4.95 23.21 0.44
C THR A 61 -6.38 22.67 0.33
N GLN A 62 -7.34 23.59 0.47
CA GLN A 62 -8.74 23.41 0.09
C GLN A 62 -8.87 23.10 -1.40
#